data_AF-A0A2N3F596-F1
#
_entry.id   AF-A0A2N3F596-F1
#
_cell.length_a   1.000
_cell.length_b   1.000
_cell.length_c   1.000
_cell.angle_alpha   90.00
_cell.angle_beta   90.00
_cell.angle_gamma   90.00
#
_symmetry.space_group_name_H-M   'P 1'
#
loop_
_entity.id
_entity.type
_entity.pdbx_description
1 polymer ?
#
loop_
_entity_poly.entity_id
_entity_poly.type
_entity_poly.pdbx_seq_one_letter_code
_entity_poly.pdbx_strand_id
1 'polypeptide(L)'
;MITATTGLTHIRSHYHGERREMLRILLNSTSAAEANIALDLLSSQVPEMTLVAACNMREVLRELPASPFPMHTDEQTLCRTTGMERHMASMGRDLPDGIELVVTTAGNLVLDIILKDRGAKFFWNSVPVTDDYITGDVLDLIITSDHLLEAVIELAVAMGMTFNPKFYLSLEDWHLDYASDVFAGMRELF
;
A
#
# COMPACT_ATOMS: atom_id res chain seq x y z
N MET A 1 -12.46 -7.26 2.26
CA MET A 1 -11.15 -7.24 1.57
C MET A 1 -11.23 -7.56 0.07
N ILE A 2 -12.17 -8.39 -0.40
CA ILE A 2 -12.46 -8.65 -1.83
C ILE A 2 -12.57 -7.36 -2.68
N THR A 3 -12.98 -6.23 -2.08
CA THR A 3 -13.13 -4.94 -2.74
C THR A 3 -11.81 -4.27 -3.15
N ALA A 4 -10.73 -4.41 -2.38
CA ALA A 4 -9.46 -3.75 -2.67
C ALA A 4 -8.70 -4.41 -3.83
N THR A 5 -8.65 -5.75 -3.84
CA THR A 5 -8.07 -6.53 -4.94
C THR A 5 -8.89 -6.42 -6.23
N THR A 6 -10.22 -6.34 -6.14
CA THR A 6 -11.07 -6.01 -7.30
C THR A 6 -10.77 -4.59 -7.82
N GLY A 7 -10.52 -3.63 -6.92
CA GLY A 7 -10.11 -2.27 -7.27
C GLY A 7 -8.81 -2.20 -8.07
N LEU A 8 -7.83 -3.07 -7.80
CA LEU A 8 -6.57 -3.13 -8.56
C LEU A 8 -6.81 -3.40 -10.04
N THR A 9 -7.79 -4.22 -10.40
CA THR A 9 -8.09 -4.52 -11.81
C THR A 9 -8.53 -3.26 -12.55
N HIS A 10 -9.36 -2.42 -11.92
CA HIS A 10 -9.78 -1.13 -12.48
C HIS A 10 -8.59 -0.18 -12.63
N ILE A 11 -7.76 -0.05 -11.59
CA ILE A 11 -6.57 0.82 -11.60
C ILE A 11 -5.60 0.38 -12.71
N ARG A 12 -5.30 -0.92 -12.80
CA ARG A 12 -4.34 -1.50 -13.75
C ARG A 12 -4.65 -1.13 -15.19
N SER A 13 -5.92 -1.10 -15.57
CA SER A 13 -6.36 -0.75 -16.94
C SER A 13 -6.03 0.69 -17.36
N HIS A 14 -5.77 1.58 -16.39
CA HIS A 14 -5.43 2.98 -16.61
C HIS A 14 -3.99 3.34 -16.19
N TYR A 15 -3.21 2.36 -15.71
CA TYR A 15 -1.89 2.57 -15.10
C TYR A 15 -0.74 2.60 -16.12
N HIS A 16 -0.78 3.57 -17.04
CA HIS A 16 0.22 3.71 -18.11
C HIS A 16 0.52 5.18 -18.43
N GLY A 17 1.73 5.47 -18.90
CA GLY A 17 2.14 6.82 -19.33
C GLY A 17 2.09 7.85 -18.20
N GLU A 18 1.62 9.07 -18.49
CA GLU A 18 1.49 10.14 -17.48
C GLU A 18 0.51 9.78 -16.36
N ARG A 19 -0.55 9.00 -16.67
CA ARG A 19 -1.52 8.54 -15.67
C ARG A 19 -0.90 7.63 -14.62
N ARG A 20 0.15 6.87 -14.97
CA ARG A 20 0.89 6.04 -14.00
C ARG A 20 1.50 6.90 -12.91
N GLU A 21 2.18 7.99 -13.28
CA GLU A 21 2.83 8.86 -12.31
C GLU A 21 1.80 9.59 -11.44
N MET A 22 0.70 10.09 -12.02
CA MET A 22 -0.36 10.71 -11.23
C MET A 22 -1.06 9.72 -10.29
N LEU A 23 -1.30 8.48 -10.73
CA LEU A 23 -1.86 7.43 -9.87
C LEU A 23 -0.87 7.05 -8.76
N ARG A 24 0.43 7.03 -9.02
CA ARG A 24 1.45 6.81 -7.96
C ARG A 24 1.37 7.90 -6.90
N ILE A 25 1.33 9.17 -7.32
CA ILE A 25 1.20 10.30 -6.40
C ILE A 25 -0.07 10.14 -5.55
N LEU A 26 -1.23 9.91 -6.19
CA LEU A 26 -2.49 9.71 -5.47
C LEU A 26 -2.43 8.56 -4.46
N LEU A 27 -1.84 7.42 -4.84
CA LEU A 27 -1.76 6.24 -3.98
C LEU A 27 -0.78 6.41 -2.81
N ASN A 28 0.25 7.24 -2.98
CA ASN A 28 1.34 7.40 -2.01
C ASN A 28 1.26 8.68 -1.18
N SER A 29 0.42 9.64 -1.55
CA SER A 29 0.40 10.96 -0.92
C SER A 29 -0.03 10.86 0.54
N THR A 30 0.81 11.35 1.46
CA THR A 30 0.49 11.53 2.88
C THR A 30 -0.49 12.69 3.09
N SER A 31 -0.34 13.76 2.31
CA SER A 31 -1.20 14.94 2.38
C SER A 31 -2.53 14.72 1.66
N ALA A 32 -3.63 15.09 2.34
CA ALA A 32 -4.95 15.14 1.71
C ALA A 32 -4.99 16.17 0.57
N ALA A 33 -4.26 17.30 0.69
CA ALA A 33 -4.21 18.32 -0.35
C ALA A 33 -3.52 17.80 -1.63
N GLU A 34 -2.40 17.09 -1.47
CA GLU A 34 -1.70 16.46 -2.61
C GLU A 34 -2.58 15.40 -3.29
N ALA A 35 -3.24 14.55 -2.49
CA ALA A 35 -4.19 13.57 -3.01
C ALA A 35 -5.30 14.22 -3.85
N ASN A 36 -5.85 15.33 -3.36
CA ASN A 36 -6.91 16.07 -4.07
C ASN A 36 -6.41 16.67 -5.39
N ILE A 37 -5.21 17.26 -5.41
CA ILE A 37 -4.62 17.80 -6.64
C ILE A 37 -4.41 16.68 -7.66
N ALA A 38 -3.85 15.54 -7.25
CA ALA A 38 -3.66 14.39 -8.14
C ALA A 38 -5.00 13.85 -8.66
N LEU A 39 -6.02 13.77 -7.79
CA LEU A 39 -7.36 13.33 -8.14
C LEU A 39 -8.01 14.25 -9.17
N ASP A 40 -7.93 15.57 -9.00
CA ASP A 40 -8.47 16.56 -9.92
C ASP A 40 -7.82 16.44 -11.31
N LEU A 41 -6.50 16.27 -11.37
CA LEU A 41 -5.77 16.08 -12.63
C LEU A 41 -6.19 14.78 -13.35
N LEU A 42 -6.48 13.73 -12.59
CA LEU A 42 -6.92 12.42 -13.09
C LEU A 42 -8.41 12.40 -13.50
N SER A 43 -9.26 13.24 -12.90
CA SER A 43 -10.72 13.27 -13.11
C SER A 43 -11.13 13.45 -14.58
N SER A 44 -10.31 14.14 -15.36
CA SER A 44 -10.53 14.36 -16.80
C SER A 44 -10.05 13.22 -17.69
N GLN A 45 -9.32 12.24 -17.15
CA GLN A 45 -8.57 11.23 -17.91
C GLN A 45 -8.95 9.78 -17.57
N VAL A 46 -9.62 9.58 -16.43
CA VAL A 46 -9.89 8.26 -15.84
C VAL A 46 -11.35 8.22 -15.36
N PRO A 47 -12.08 7.10 -15.57
CA PRO A 47 -13.44 6.96 -15.08
C PRO A 47 -13.54 7.08 -13.56
N GLU A 48 -14.61 7.68 -13.07
CA GLU A 48 -14.86 7.92 -11.64
C GLU A 48 -14.72 6.64 -10.80
N MET A 49 -15.28 5.52 -11.26
CA MET A 49 -15.18 4.23 -10.56
C MET A 49 -13.72 3.79 -10.32
N THR A 50 -12.83 4.05 -11.28
CA THR A 50 -11.40 3.76 -11.12
C THR A 50 -10.75 4.71 -10.12
N LEU A 51 -11.19 5.97 -10.06
CA LEU A 51 -10.70 6.94 -9.09
C LEU A 51 -11.15 6.61 -7.67
N VAL A 52 -12.41 6.22 -7.48
CA VAL A 52 -12.91 5.71 -6.19
C VAL A 52 -12.08 4.49 -5.76
N ALA A 53 -11.79 3.57 -6.68
CA ALA A 53 -10.92 2.43 -6.39
C ALA A 53 -9.51 2.87 -5.99
N ALA A 54 -8.93 3.88 -6.63
CA ALA A 54 -7.63 4.44 -6.28
C ALA A 54 -7.64 5.12 -4.90
N CYS A 55 -8.65 5.91 -4.57
CA CYS A 55 -8.83 6.50 -3.24
C CYS A 55 -8.94 5.42 -2.15
N ASN A 56 -9.74 4.37 -2.40
CA ASN A 56 -9.86 3.24 -1.49
C ASN A 56 -8.54 2.46 -1.33
N MET A 57 -7.78 2.33 -2.41
CA MET A 57 -6.46 1.71 -2.38
C MET A 57 -5.47 2.54 -1.56
N ARG A 58 -5.49 3.87 -1.68
CA ARG A 58 -4.70 4.77 -0.85
C ARG A 58 -4.97 4.55 0.64
N GLU A 59 -6.23 4.41 1.04
CA GLU A 59 -6.58 4.13 2.45
C GLU A 59 -6.06 2.78 2.92
N VAL A 60 -6.15 1.75 2.07
CA VAL A 60 -5.56 0.43 2.33
C VAL A 60 -4.06 0.53 2.56
N LEU A 61 -3.33 1.23 1.69
CA LEU A 61 -1.88 1.38 1.79
C LEU A 61 -1.47 2.19 3.01
N ARG A 62 -2.24 3.24 3.36
CA ARG A 62 -1.99 4.08 4.53
C ARG A 62 -2.19 3.35 5.86
N GLU A 63 -3.11 2.39 5.89
CA GLU A 63 -3.39 1.57 7.09
C GLU A 63 -2.32 0.48 7.31
N LEU A 64 -1.53 0.15 6.29
CA LEU A 64 -0.41 -0.79 6.44
C LEU A 64 0.71 -0.15 7.27
N PRO A 65 1.37 -0.92 8.15
CA PRO A 65 2.40 -0.37 9.01
C PRO A 65 3.63 0.06 8.22
N ALA A 66 4.20 1.20 8.59
CA ALA A 66 5.52 1.61 8.14
C ALA A 66 6.61 0.92 8.98
N SER A 67 7.61 0.36 8.31
CA SER A 67 8.76 -0.27 8.96
C SER A 67 9.75 0.79 9.47
N PRO A 68 10.36 0.58 10.65
CA PRO A 68 10.17 -0.55 11.57
C PRO A 68 8.93 -0.41 12.46
N PHE A 69 8.29 -1.54 12.80
CA PHE A 69 7.12 -1.56 13.69
C PHE A 69 7.09 -2.79 14.61
N PRO A 70 6.49 -2.69 15.81
CA PRO A 70 6.34 -3.84 16.69
C PRO A 70 5.25 -4.79 16.17
N MET A 71 5.51 -6.09 16.18
CA MET A 71 4.47 -7.11 16.02
C MET A 71 4.00 -7.63 17.39
N HIS A 72 2.74 -8.04 17.45
CA HIS A 72 2.08 -8.56 18.66
C HIS A 72 2.02 -10.09 18.71
N THR A 73 2.70 -10.75 17.77
CA THR A 73 2.73 -12.19 17.59
C THR A 73 4.18 -12.67 17.59
N ASP A 74 4.44 -13.89 18.06
CA ASP A 74 5.78 -14.49 17.98
C ASP A 74 6.10 -15.02 16.56
N GLU A 75 7.39 -15.12 16.22
CA GLU A 75 7.85 -15.55 14.89
C GLU A 75 7.34 -16.94 14.48
N GLN A 76 7.17 -17.87 15.42
CA GLN A 76 6.73 -19.23 15.12
C GLN A 76 5.24 -19.25 14.77
N THR A 77 4.42 -18.51 15.51
CA THR A 77 3.01 -18.32 15.19
C THR A 77 2.83 -17.60 13.86
N LEU A 78 3.66 -16.58 13.57
CA LEU A 78 3.66 -15.89 12.28
C LEU A 78 3.93 -16.86 11.13
N CYS A 79 5.04 -17.61 11.19
CA CYS A 79 5.42 -18.61 10.17
C CYS A 79 4.29 -19.61 9.89
N ARG A 80 3.68 -20.16 10.95
CA ARG A 80 2.58 -21.12 10.82
C ARG A 80 1.34 -20.52 10.17
N THR A 81 1.04 -19.26 10.45
CA THR A 81 -0.20 -18.60 10.00
C THR A 81 -0.08 -18.10 8.56
N THR A 82 1.09 -17.58 8.19
CA THR A 82 1.34 -17.03 6.85
C THR A 82 1.97 -18.04 5.89
N GLY A 83 2.36 -19.22 6.39
CA GLY A 83 3.09 -20.21 5.60
C GLY A 83 4.52 -19.79 5.27
N MET A 84 5.08 -18.84 6.01
CA MET A 84 6.47 -18.42 5.83
C MET A 84 7.46 -19.43 6.41
N GLU A 85 8.57 -19.60 5.73
CA GLU A 85 9.71 -20.39 6.18
C GLU A 85 10.77 -19.48 6.79
N ARG A 86 11.34 -19.92 7.92
CA ARG A 86 12.39 -19.17 8.60
C ARG A 86 13.76 -19.51 8.02
N HIS A 87 14.46 -18.47 7.57
CA HIS A 87 15.86 -18.53 7.13
C HIS A 87 16.71 -17.54 7.95
N MET A 88 17.42 -18.07 8.95
CA MET A 88 18.26 -17.29 9.88
C MET A 88 17.48 -16.15 10.57
N ALA A 89 17.74 -14.90 10.17
CA ALA A 89 17.14 -13.67 10.70
C ALA A 89 16.02 -13.10 9.79
N SER A 90 15.50 -13.92 8.88
CA SER A 90 14.43 -13.56 7.96
C SER A 90 13.40 -14.68 7.84
N MET A 91 12.18 -14.33 7.48
CA MET A 91 11.09 -15.25 7.18
C MET A 91 10.58 -14.94 5.77
N GLY A 92 10.44 -15.94 4.91
CA GLY A 92 10.08 -15.75 3.51
C GLY A 92 8.95 -16.68 3.06
N ARG A 93 8.14 -16.24 2.10
CA ARG A 93 7.24 -17.11 1.33
C ARG A 93 7.21 -16.71 -0.13
N ASP A 94 7.16 -17.69 -1.01
CA ASP A 94 6.93 -17.46 -2.44
C ASP A 94 5.43 -17.30 -2.72
N LEU A 95 5.09 -16.28 -3.50
CA LEU A 95 3.74 -16.05 -4.00
C LEU A 95 3.53 -16.77 -5.35
N PRO A 96 2.27 -17.05 -5.76
CA PRO A 96 1.99 -17.81 -6.99
C PRO A 96 2.50 -17.16 -8.28
N ASP A 97 2.71 -15.85 -8.28
CA ASP A 97 3.25 -15.06 -9.40
C ASP A 97 4.79 -14.99 -9.43
N GLY A 98 5.47 -15.67 -8.49
CA GLY A 98 6.92 -15.76 -8.41
C GLY A 98 7.59 -14.63 -7.63
N ILE A 99 6.80 -13.78 -6.95
CA ILE A 99 7.33 -12.77 -6.02
C ILE A 99 7.59 -13.44 -4.67
N GLU A 100 8.79 -13.24 -4.12
CA GLU A 100 9.12 -13.68 -2.76
C GLU A 100 8.80 -12.55 -1.76
N LEU A 101 7.91 -12.80 -0.81
CA LEU A 101 7.62 -11.90 0.30
C LEU A 101 8.49 -12.27 1.50
N VAL A 102 9.36 -11.35 1.92
CA VAL A 102 10.31 -11.56 3.01
C VAL A 102 10.10 -10.55 4.12
N VAL A 103 10.21 -11.00 5.36
CA VAL A 103 10.19 -10.15 6.56
C VAL A 103 11.48 -10.34 7.33
N THR A 104 12.04 -9.23 7.81
CA THR A 104 13.18 -9.24 8.72
C THR A 104 12.75 -8.81 10.11
N THR A 105 13.21 -9.53 11.13
CA THR A 105 12.79 -9.33 12.52
C THR A 105 13.98 -9.30 13.48
N ALA A 106 13.81 -8.56 14.57
CA ALA A 106 14.68 -8.59 15.74
C ALA A 106 13.81 -8.72 16.99
N GLY A 107 13.57 -9.95 17.44
CA GLY A 107 12.63 -10.24 18.50
C GLY A 107 11.19 -10.00 18.04
N ASN A 108 10.46 -9.09 18.71
CA ASN A 108 9.11 -8.68 18.32
C ASN A 108 9.10 -7.43 17.43
N LEU A 109 10.26 -6.93 17.00
CA LEU A 109 10.36 -5.79 16.10
C LEU A 109 10.48 -6.29 14.66
N VAL A 110 9.56 -5.87 13.81
CA VAL A 110 9.69 -5.99 12.35
C VAL A 110 10.58 -4.85 11.89
N LEU A 111 11.70 -5.20 11.26
CA LEU A 111 12.67 -4.23 10.75
C LEU A 111 12.30 -3.77 9.34
N ASP A 112 11.87 -4.71 8.49
CA ASP A 112 11.52 -4.42 7.11
C ASP A 112 10.68 -5.54 6.47
N ILE A 113 9.90 -5.14 5.47
CA ILE A 113 9.21 -6.02 4.53
C ILE A 113 9.89 -5.85 3.18
N ILE A 114 10.40 -6.95 2.62
CA ILE A 114 11.21 -6.96 1.41
C ILE A 114 10.51 -7.84 0.38
N LEU A 115 10.34 -7.31 -0.82
CA LEU A 115 9.83 -8.06 -1.97
C LEU A 115 11.01 -8.44 -2.85
N LYS A 116 11.07 -9.70 -3.29
CA LYS A 116 12.01 -10.09 -4.35
C LYS A 116 11.23 -10.50 -5.59
N ASP A 117 11.49 -9.82 -6.69
CA ASP A 117 10.95 -10.15 -8.01
C ASP A 117 12.11 -10.27 -9.00
N ARG A 118 12.20 -11.39 -9.73
CA ARG A 118 13.21 -11.65 -10.76
C ARG A 118 14.66 -11.35 -10.34
N GLY A 119 14.98 -11.58 -9.06
CA GLY A 119 16.31 -11.34 -8.49
C GLY A 119 16.59 -9.91 -8.05
N ALA A 120 15.70 -8.96 -8.31
CA ALA A 120 15.73 -7.62 -7.72
C ALA A 120 15.09 -7.64 -6.32
N LYS A 121 15.51 -6.71 -5.45
CA LYS A 121 14.95 -6.54 -4.10
C LYS A 121 14.33 -5.16 -3.98
N PHE A 122 13.12 -5.10 -3.45
CA PHE A 122 12.37 -3.88 -3.22
C PHE A 122 12.00 -3.82 -1.75
N PHE A 123 12.37 -2.73 -1.09
CA PHE A 123 12.00 -2.47 0.30
C PHE A 123 10.63 -1.81 0.32
N TRP A 124 9.77 -2.27 1.23
CA TRP A 124 8.38 -1.81 1.32
C TRP A 124 8.33 -0.29 1.50
N ASN A 125 9.08 0.21 2.48
CA ASN A 125 9.23 1.64 2.73
C ASN A 125 10.53 2.17 2.10
N SER A 126 10.54 3.46 1.75
CA SER A 126 11.75 4.15 1.28
C SER A 126 12.85 4.13 2.35
N VAL A 127 14.10 3.93 1.93
CA VAL A 127 15.29 4.08 2.78
C VAL A 127 16.22 5.12 2.13
N PRO A 128 16.47 6.28 2.75
CA PRO A 128 15.94 6.75 4.04
C PRO A 128 14.41 6.96 4.00
N VAL A 129 13.77 6.90 5.16
CA VAL A 129 12.31 7.12 5.29
C VAL A 129 11.99 8.53 4.77
N THR A 130 11.22 8.60 3.69
CA THR A 130 10.69 9.83 3.11
C THR A 130 9.24 10.03 3.55
N ASP A 131 8.61 11.15 3.14
CA ASP A 131 7.17 11.39 3.34
C ASP A 131 6.27 10.45 2.53
N ASP A 132 6.85 9.50 1.78
CA ASP A 132 6.15 8.47 1.01
C ASP A 132 5.88 7.23 1.87
N TYR A 133 4.69 6.64 1.73
CA TYR A 133 4.37 5.38 2.42
C TYR A 133 5.16 4.20 1.85
N ILE A 134 5.20 4.06 0.52
CA ILE A 134 5.87 2.98 -0.17
C ILE A 134 6.64 3.48 -1.39
N THR A 135 7.65 2.73 -1.84
CA THR A 135 8.42 3.13 -3.03
C THR A 135 7.59 2.98 -4.31
N GLY A 136 7.88 3.81 -5.32
CA GLY A 136 7.18 3.75 -6.61
C GLY A 136 7.30 2.40 -7.33
N ASP A 137 8.41 1.69 -7.12
CA ASP A 137 8.62 0.34 -7.66
C ASP A 137 7.76 -0.70 -6.93
N VAL A 138 7.59 -0.58 -5.62
CA VAL A 138 6.66 -1.41 -4.84
C VAL A 138 5.21 -1.15 -5.27
N LEU A 139 4.84 0.10 -5.55
CA LEU A 139 3.52 0.43 -6.11
C LEU A 139 3.28 -0.28 -7.44
N ASP A 140 4.27 -0.31 -8.34
CA ASP A 140 4.13 -1.05 -9.60
C ASP A 140 3.92 -2.54 -9.36
N LEU A 141 4.69 -3.13 -8.44
CA LEU A 141 4.54 -4.55 -8.09
C LEU A 141 3.15 -4.82 -7.53
N ILE A 142 2.64 -3.97 -6.65
CA ILE A 142 1.28 -4.09 -6.08
C ILE A 142 0.22 -4.04 -7.18
N ILE A 143 0.37 -3.13 -8.14
CA ILE A 143 -0.62 -2.96 -9.21
C ILE A 143 -0.55 -4.10 -10.23
N THR A 144 0.63 -4.64 -10.49
CA THR A 144 0.84 -5.69 -11.49
C THR A 144 0.59 -7.09 -10.95
N SER A 145 0.88 -7.34 -9.68
CA SER A 145 0.61 -8.61 -9.00
C SER A 145 -0.86 -8.77 -8.65
N ASP A 146 -1.38 -9.99 -8.80
CA ASP A 146 -2.73 -10.36 -8.32
C ASP A 146 -2.73 -10.87 -6.87
N HIS A 147 -1.55 -11.09 -6.27
CA HIS A 147 -1.41 -11.77 -4.97
C HIS A 147 -0.70 -10.93 -3.91
N LEU A 148 0.15 -9.99 -4.31
CA LEU A 148 1.05 -9.29 -3.40
C LEU A 148 0.31 -8.48 -2.34
N LEU A 149 -0.67 -7.65 -2.74
CA LEU A 149 -1.38 -6.80 -1.79
C LEU A 149 -2.11 -7.62 -0.72
N GLU A 150 -2.83 -8.66 -1.16
CA GLU A 150 -3.53 -9.56 -0.25
C GLU A 150 -2.54 -10.25 0.70
N ALA A 151 -1.42 -10.74 0.16
CA ALA A 151 -0.38 -11.37 0.95
C ALA A 151 0.24 -10.42 2.00
N VAL A 152 0.39 -9.14 1.69
CA VAL A 152 0.93 -8.16 2.65
C VAL A 152 -0.12 -7.80 3.71
N ILE A 153 -1.39 -7.68 3.35
CA ILE A 153 -2.45 -7.44 4.33
C ILE A 153 -2.60 -8.63 5.28
N GLU A 154 -2.61 -9.86 4.75
CA GLU A 154 -2.62 -11.08 5.57
C GLU A 154 -1.44 -11.12 6.54
N LEU A 155 -0.26 -10.73 6.07
CA LEU A 155 0.94 -10.65 6.89
C LEU A 155 0.77 -9.65 8.03
N ALA A 156 0.30 -8.44 7.75
CA ALA A 156 0.07 -7.41 8.76
C ALA A 156 -0.96 -7.86 9.80
N VAL A 157 -2.06 -8.47 9.36
CA VAL A 157 -3.08 -9.02 10.27
C VAL A 157 -2.52 -10.16 11.11
N ALA A 158 -1.72 -11.07 10.53
CA ALA A 158 -1.08 -12.17 11.26
C ALA A 158 -0.05 -11.69 12.30
N MET A 159 0.59 -10.54 12.06
CA MET A 159 1.44 -9.85 13.03
C MET A 159 0.66 -9.20 14.18
N GLY A 160 -0.67 -9.26 14.15
CA GLY A 160 -1.56 -8.70 15.16
C GLY A 160 -1.83 -7.21 14.98
N MET A 161 -1.58 -6.67 13.79
CA MET A 161 -1.90 -5.28 13.47
C MET A 161 -3.41 -5.12 13.30
N THR A 162 -3.94 -4.00 13.81
CA THR A 162 -5.31 -3.60 13.47
C THR A 162 -5.29 -3.08 12.04
N PHE A 163 -6.16 -3.63 11.19
CA PHE A 163 -6.26 -3.21 9.80
C PHE A 163 -7.73 -2.91 9.48
N ASN A 164 -8.09 -1.62 9.48
CA ASN A 164 -9.45 -1.17 9.27
C ASN A 164 -9.52 0.06 8.34
N PRO A 165 -9.12 -0.09 7.06
CA PRO A 165 -9.14 1.03 6.13
C PRO A 165 -10.57 1.51 5.86
N LYS A 166 -10.75 2.82 5.75
CA LYS A 166 -12.02 3.41 5.31
C LYS A 166 -12.23 3.13 3.83
N PHE A 167 -13.48 2.84 3.45
CA PHE A 167 -13.89 2.67 2.06
C PHE A 167 -14.99 3.66 1.71
N TYR A 168 -14.87 4.25 0.53
CA TYR A 168 -15.78 5.23 -0.05
C TYR A 168 -16.53 4.59 -1.22
N LEU A 169 -17.78 5.02 -1.41
CA LEU A 169 -18.64 4.56 -2.50
C LEU A 169 -18.65 5.54 -3.67
N SER A 170 -18.26 6.80 -3.42
CA SER A 170 -18.18 7.88 -4.41
C SER A 170 -17.00 8.81 -4.12
N LEU A 171 -16.62 9.63 -5.10
CA LEU A 171 -15.63 10.68 -4.86
C LEU A 171 -16.17 11.79 -3.94
N GLU A 172 -17.49 12.01 -3.93
CA GLU A 172 -18.12 12.98 -3.03
C GLU A 172 -17.92 12.59 -1.56
N ASP A 173 -18.12 11.31 -1.22
CA ASP A 173 -17.88 10.79 0.14
C ASP A 173 -16.44 11.03 0.58
N TRP A 174 -15.48 10.80 -0.32
CA TRP A 174 -14.06 11.00 -0.06
C TRP A 174 -13.74 12.49 0.16
N HIS A 175 -14.23 13.37 -0.71
CA HIS A 175 -14.05 14.82 -0.56
C HIS A 175 -14.63 15.34 0.76
N LEU A 176 -15.81 14.86 1.17
CA LEU A 176 -16.45 15.28 2.41
C LEU A 176 -15.62 14.89 3.65
N ASP A 177 -15.04 13.69 3.66
CA ASP A 177 -14.21 13.21 4.78
C ASP A 177 -12.89 14.00 4.90
N TYR A 178 -12.33 14.46 3.77
CA TYR A 178 -11.06 15.20 3.72
C TYR A 178 -11.20 16.72 3.55
N ALA A 179 -12.42 17.26 3.48
CA ALA A 179 -12.64 18.68 3.21
C ALA A 179 -11.91 19.59 4.20
N SER A 180 -11.95 19.28 5.50
CA SER A 180 -11.25 20.06 6.54
C SER A 180 -9.73 20.02 6.38
N ASP A 181 -9.20 18.87 6.00
CA ASP A 181 -7.76 18.61 5.91
C ASP A 181 -7.16 19.30 4.69
N VAL A 182 -7.91 19.36 3.59
CA VAL A 182 -7.54 20.13 2.39
C VAL A 182 -7.48 21.62 2.70
N PHE A 183 -8.49 22.17 3.39
CA PHE A 183 -8.49 23.59 3.78
C PHE A 183 -7.37 23.95 4.76
N ALA A 184 -6.97 23.01 5.63
CA ALA A 184 -5.83 23.19 6.52
C ALA A 184 -4.51 23.16 5.72
N GLY A 185 -4.29 22.13 4.89
CA GLY A 185 -3.06 21.97 4.10
C GLY A 185 -2.82 23.09 3.09
N MET A 186 -3.87 23.64 2.47
CA MET A 186 -3.71 24.80 1.58
C MET A 186 -3.25 26.05 2.33
N ARG A 187 -3.61 26.25 3.60
CA ARG A 187 -3.15 27.40 4.39
C ARG A 187 -1.68 27.29 4.81
N GLU A 188 -1.11 26.09 4.79
CA GLU A 188 0.31 25.88 5.06
C GLU A 188 1.17 26.09 3.80
N LEU A 189 0.55 26.03 2.61
CA LEU A 189 1.20 26.25 1.32
C LEU A 189 1.25 27.73 0.88
N PHE A 190 0.52 28.64 1.54
CA PHE A 190 0.43 30.07 1.24
C PHE A 190 0.67 30.93 2.48
#